data_AF-A0A1A8IPR3-F1
#
_entry.id   AF-A0A1A8IPR3-F1
#
_cell.length_a   1.000
_cell.length_b   1.000
_cell.length_c   1.000
_cell.angle_alpha   90.00
_cell.angle_beta   90.00
_cell.angle_gamma   90.00
#
_symmetry.space_group_name_H-M   'P 1'
#
loop_
_entity.id
_entity.type
_entity.pdbx_description
1 polymer ?
#
loop_
_entity_poly.entity_id
_entity_poly.type
_entity_poly.pdbx_seq_one_letter_code
_entity_poly.pdbx_strand_id
1 'polypeptide(L)' 'DFAIKTVKSTHEFWKSLMSMKTNAGELNCMNTTVSDSPFCCSATDADTVVESACAFGPEDPVPSSVDKWFYYEN' A
#
# COMPACT_ATOMS: atom_id res chain seq x y z
N ASP A 1 10.31 -17.97 16.36
CA ASP A 1 9.57 -17.07 17.28
C ASP A 1 9.75 -15.58 17.03
N PHE A 2 10.97 -15.05 16.97
CA PHE A 2 11.20 -13.61 16.77
C PHE A 2 10.47 -13.02 15.56
N ALA A 3 10.64 -13.60 14.37
CA ALA A 3 9.98 -13.12 13.15
C ALA A 3 8.44 -13.11 13.26
N ILE A 4 7.85 -14.19 13.77
CA ILE A 4 6.40 -14.29 13.96
C ILE A 4 5.90 -13.23 14.96
N LYS A 5 6.64 -12.99 16.04
CA LYS A 5 6.30 -11.95 17.02
C LYS A 5 6.31 -10.55 16.37
N THR A 6 7.30 -10.25 15.54
CA THR A 6 7.39 -8.99 14.81
C THR A 6 6.21 -8.80 13.85
N VAL A 7 5.84 -9.83 13.09
CA VAL A 7 4.66 -9.79 12.20
C VAL A 7 3.38 -9.57 12.99
N LYS A 8 3.18 -10.28 14.10
CA LYS A 8 1.99 -10.07 14.95
C LYS A 8 1.94 -8.67 15.54
N SER A 9 3.06 -8.17 16.03
CA SER A 9 3.14 -6.81 16.60
C SER A 9 2.82 -5.74 15.56
N THR A 10 3.37 -5.85 14.34
CA THR A 10 3.10 -4.90 13.25
C THR A 10 1.65 -4.96 12.77
N HIS A 11 1.02 -6.13 12.79
CA HIS A 11 -0.39 -6.28 12.48
C HIS A 11 -1.31 -5.58 13.50
N GLU A 12 -1.00 -5.60 14.80
CA GLU A 12 -1.78 -4.87 15.80
C GLU A 12 -1.68 -3.34 15.63
N PHE A 13 -0.52 -2.82 15.19
CA PHE A 13 -0.40 -1.42 14.79
C PHE A 13 -1.26 -1.11 13.55
N TRP A 14 -1.25 -1.97 12.54
CA TRP A 14 -2.12 -1.82 11.37
C TRP A 14 -3.61 -1.83 11.74
N LYS A 15 -4.07 -2.71 12.64
CA LYS A 15 -5.46 -2.71 13.12
C LYS A 15 -5.82 -1.40 13.82
N SER A 16 -4.92 -0.86 14.65
CA SER A 16 -5.13 0.40 15.35
C SER A 16 -5.22 1.58 14.38
N LEU A 17 -4.39 1.56 13.33
CA LEU A 17 -4.42 2.51 12.23
C LEU A 17 -5.75 2.45 11.46
N MET A 18 -6.16 1.27 11.02
CA MET A 18 -7.41 1.08 10.26
C MET A 18 -8.67 1.39 11.07
N SER A 19 -8.61 1.36 12.39
CA SER A 19 -9.72 1.74 13.28
C SER A 19 -9.67 3.20 13.76
N MET A 20 -8.80 4.03 13.15
CA MET A 20 -8.62 5.45 13.48
C MET A 20 -8.24 5.70 14.96
N LYS A 21 -7.67 4.70 15.64
CA LYS A 21 -7.20 4.81 17.03
C LYS A 21 -5.81 5.43 17.14
N THR A 22 -5.14 5.60 16.00
CA THR A 22 -3.82 6.23 15.89
C THR A 22 -3.83 7.23 14.75
N ASN A 23 -2.97 8.25 14.82
CA ASN A 23 -2.78 9.20 13.73
C ASN A 23 -2.22 8.47 12.49
N ALA A 24 -2.88 8.64 11.34
CA ALA A 24 -2.46 8.06 10.07
C ALA A 24 -1.31 8.81 9.39
N GLY A 25 -1.01 10.05 9.81
CA GLY A 25 -0.03 10.89 9.13
C GLY A 25 -0.41 11.11 7.67
N GLU A 26 0.50 10.76 6.77
CA GLU A 26 0.32 10.88 5.31
C GLU A 26 -0.31 9.62 4.67
N LEU A 27 -0.57 8.56 5.45
CA LEU A 27 -1.09 7.30 4.91
C LEU A 27 -2.57 7.43 4.53
N ASN A 28 -2.89 7.04 3.30
CA ASN A 28 -4.27 6.85 2.88
C ASN A 28 -4.77 5.48 3.38
N CYS A 29 -5.77 5.51 4.27
CA CYS A 29 -6.37 4.30 4.86
C CYS A 29 -7.64 3.83 4.12
N MET A 30 -8.02 4.49 3.02
CA MET A 30 -9.18 4.13 2.21
C MET A 30 -9.10 2.66 1.76
N ASN A 31 -10.18 1.93 1.94
CA ASN A 31 -10.28 0.52 1.58
C ASN A 31 -11.73 0.14 1.27
N THR A 32 -11.99 -1.04 0.72
CA THR A 32 -13.36 -1.47 0.34
C THR A 32 -13.86 -2.68 1.15
N THR A 33 -13.03 -3.26 2.03
CA THR A 33 -13.29 -4.59 2.61
C THR A 33 -13.09 -4.69 4.11
N VAL A 34 -12.47 -3.69 4.76
CA VAL A 34 -12.32 -3.68 6.21
C VAL A 34 -13.57 -3.06 6.82
N SER A 35 -14.61 -3.88 7.00
CA SER A 35 -15.96 -3.42 7.37
C SER A 35 -16.03 -2.60 8.66
N ASP A 36 -15.13 -2.86 9.62
CA ASP A 36 -15.08 -2.12 10.90
C ASP A 36 -14.25 -0.82 10.82
N SER A 37 -13.70 -0.50 9.64
CA SER A 37 -12.89 0.68 9.42
C SER A 37 -13.76 1.89 9.05
N PRO A 38 -13.59 3.05 9.70
CA PRO A 38 -14.23 4.29 9.27
C PRO A 38 -13.72 4.78 7.90
N PHE A 39 -12.66 4.16 7.36
CA PHE A 39 -12.10 4.49 6.04
C PHE A 39 -12.66 3.59 4.92
N CYS A 40 -13.59 2.68 5.22
CA CYS A 40 -14.20 1.83 4.21
C CYS A 40 -15.06 2.67 3.25
N CYS A 41 -14.71 2.70 1.95
CA CYS A 41 -15.47 3.35 0.89
C CYS A 41 -16.32 2.33 0.11
N SER A 42 -17.23 2.84 -0.72
CA SER A 42 -18.03 1.99 -1.59
C SER A 42 -17.22 1.50 -2.80
N ALA A 43 -17.69 0.44 -3.45
CA ALA A 43 -17.10 -0.01 -4.72
C ALA A 43 -17.11 1.10 -5.78
N THR A 44 -18.21 1.86 -5.87
CA THR A 44 -18.34 2.99 -6.80
C THR A 44 -17.34 4.11 -6.53
N ASP A 45 -17.05 4.42 -5.26
CA ASP A 45 -16.04 5.43 -4.92
C ASP A 45 -14.64 4.95 -5.35
N ALA A 46 -14.33 3.67 -5.11
CA ALA A 46 -13.08 3.06 -5.53
C ALA A 46 -12.93 3.05 -7.07
N ASP A 47 -14.00 2.73 -7.79
CA ASP A 47 -14.03 2.75 -9.26
C ASP A 47 -13.76 4.17 -9.79
N THR A 48 -14.39 5.19 -9.19
CA THR A 48 -14.17 6.60 -9.57
C THR A 48 -12.69 7.00 -9.45
N VAL A 49 -11.99 6.53 -8.41
CA VAL A 49 -10.55 6.78 -8.24
C VAL A 49 -9.75 6.13 -9.37
N VAL A 50 -10.06 4.88 -9.73
CA VAL A 50 -9.38 4.17 -10.82
C VAL A 50 -9.65 4.83 -12.17
N GLU A 51 -10.89 5.22 -12.44
CA GLU A 51 -11.30 5.88 -13.69
C GLU A 51 -10.68 7.28 -13.87
N SER A 52 -10.27 7.93 -12.77
CA SER A 52 -9.54 9.21 -12.85
C SER A 52 -8.08 9.05 -13.31
N ALA A 53 -7.54 7.83 -13.26
CA ALA A 53 -6.18 7.55 -13.70
C ALA A 53 -6.08 7.45 -15.23
N CYS A 54 -4.86 7.43 -15.74
CA CYS A 54 -4.62 7.20 -17.17
C CYS A 54 -5.23 5.87 -17.63
N ALA A 55 -5.73 5.85 -18.85
CA ALA A 55 -6.24 4.63 -19.47
C ALA A 55 -5.15 3.54 -19.52
N PHE A 56 -5.59 2.29 -19.44
CA PHE A 56 -4.73 1.14 -19.63
C PHE A 56 -3.98 1.24 -20.98
N GLY A 57 -2.67 1.02 -20.93
CA GLY A 57 -1.79 1.23 -22.07
C GLY A 57 -0.69 0.18 -22.15
N PRO A 58 0.12 0.21 -23.23
CA PRO A 58 1.29 -0.65 -23.35
C PRO A 58 2.30 -0.34 -22.24
N GLU A 59 3.12 -1.33 -21.92
CA GLU A 59 4.21 -1.18 -20.96
C GLU A 59 5.28 -0.20 -21.46
N ASP A 60 5.89 0.53 -20.51
CA ASP A 60 7.04 1.37 -20.79
C ASP A 60 8.29 0.51 -21.07
N PRO A 61 9.21 0.98 -21.93
CA PRO A 61 10.44 0.25 -22.21
C PRO A 61 11.33 0.18 -20.95
N VAL A 62 11.97 -0.98 -20.75
CA VAL A 62 12.92 -1.17 -19.64
C VAL A 62 14.12 -0.22 -19.80
N PRO A 63 14.47 0.58 -18.79
CA PRO A 63 15.63 1.46 -18.87
C PRO A 63 16.94 0.66 -18.95
N SER A 64 17.84 1.03 -19.86
CA SER A 64 19.15 0.37 -20.03
C SER A 64 20.08 0.47 -18.83
N SER A 65 19.76 1.33 -17.86
CA SER A 65 20.46 1.38 -16.57
C SER A 65 20.29 0.12 -15.72
N VAL A 66 19.24 -0.67 -15.95
CA VAL A 66 18.98 -1.93 -15.22
C VAL A 66 20.07 -2.98 -15.52
N ASP A 67 20.66 -2.94 -16.72
CA ASP A 67 21.70 -3.89 -17.15
C ASP A 67 23.11 -3.53 -16.62
N LYS A 68 23.22 -2.46 -15.82
CA LYS A 68 24.52 -2.01 -15.29
C LYS A 68 24.94 -2.86 -14.10
N TRP A 69 26.19 -3.35 -14.16
CA TRP A 69 26.83 -3.99 -13.01
C TRP A 69 27.27 -2.95 -11.99
N PHE A 70 26.96 -3.21 -10.72
CA PHE A 70 27.46 -2.46 -9.57
C PHE A 70 28.46 -3.34 -8.83
N TYR A 71 29.73 -2.95 -8.85
CA TYR A 71 30.78 -3.62 -8.09
C TYR A 71 30.93 -2.93 -6.74
N TYR A 72 31.04 -3.73 -5.68
CA TYR A 72 31.31 -3.28 -4.32
C TYR A 72 32.70 -3.77 -3.91
N GLU A 73 33.56 -2.85 -3.45
CA GLU A 73 34.84 -3.18 -2.82
C GLU A 73 34.70 -3.06 -1.29
N ASN A 74 35.29 -4.02 -0.58
CA ASN A 74 35.32 -4.09 0.88
C ASN A 74 36.40 -3.18 1.48
#